data_AF-A0A376CTX7-F1
#
_entry.id   AF-A0A376CTX7-F1
#
_cell.length_a   1.000
_cell.length_b   1.000
_cell.length_c   1.000
_cell.angle_alpha   90.00
_cell.angle_beta   90.00
_cell.angle_gamma   90.00
#
_symmetry.space_group_name_H-M   'P 1'
#
loop_
_entity.id
_entity.type
_entity.pdbx_description
1 polymer ?
#
loop_
_entity_poly.entity_id
_entity_poly.type
_entity_poly.pdbx_seq_one_letter_code
_entity_poly.pdbx_strand_id
1 'polypeptide(L)' 'MTMHNAKGLEFTHVILLDVSSEALPQRYLLKGLAPAEADEALQRERALLYVAASRARDVLLVRVVGEASELLPV' A
#
# COMPACT_ATOMS: atom_id res chain seq x y z
N MET A 1 -2.73 -3.15 -13.14
CA MET A 1 -2.31 -4.34 -12.35
C MET A 1 -2.49 -4.03 -10.87
N THR A 2 -2.59 -5.04 -10.01
CA THR A 2 -2.63 -4.84 -8.54
C THR A 2 -1.22 -4.83 -7.95
N MET A 3 -1.07 -4.30 -6.74
CA MET A 3 0.22 -4.33 -6.00
C MET A 3 0.76 -5.76 -5.84
N HIS A 4 -0.11 -6.73 -5.55
CA HIS A 4 0.26 -8.14 -5.41
C HIS A 4 0.87 -8.72 -6.69
N ASN A 5 0.29 -8.39 -7.85
CA ASN A 5 0.75 -8.91 -9.14
C ASN A 5 2.06 -8.25 -9.62
N ALA A 6 2.50 -7.16 -8.98
CA ALA A 6 3.73 -6.47 -9.33
C ALA A 6 4.98 -7.14 -8.71
N LYS A 7 4.81 -8.06 -7.75
CA LYS A 7 5.92 -8.73 -7.07
C LYS A 7 6.81 -9.48 -8.07
N GLY A 8 8.12 -9.25 -7.99
CA GLY A 8 9.12 -9.87 -8.88
C GLY A 8 9.27 -9.18 -10.24
N LEU A 9 8.53 -8.10 -10.49
CA LEU A 9 8.69 -7.23 -11.65
C LEU A 9 9.46 -5.96 -11.26
N GLU A 10 9.88 -5.18 -12.25
CA GLU A 10 10.42 -3.82 -12.10
C GLU A 10 9.97 -2.97 -13.30
N PHE A 11 9.78 -1.67 -13.08
CA PHE A 11 9.36 -0.71 -14.09
C PHE A 11 10.17 0.57 -13.96
N THR A 12 10.46 1.26 -15.07
CA THR A 12 11.12 2.57 -15.01
C THR A 12 10.26 3.58 -14.26
N HIS A 13 8.94 3.56 -14.49
CA HIS A 13 7.96 4.44 -13.86
C HIS A 13 6.83 3.64 -13.25
N VAL A 14 6.48 3.94 -12.00
CA VAL A 14 5.32 3.35 -11.31
C VAL A 14 4.44 4.47 -10.77
N ILE A 15 3.13 4.31 -10.97
CA ILE A 15 2.11 5.16 -10.37
C ILE A 15 1.32 4.31 -9.38
N LEU A 16 1.40 4.64 -8.10
CA LEU A 16 0.50 4.11 -7.08
C LEU A 16 -0.74 5.01 -7.01
N LEU A 17 -1.85 4.48 -7.51
CA LEU A 17 -3.12 5.19 -7.57
C LEU A 17 -3.88 5.02 -6.25
N ASP A 18 -4.27 6.15 -5.68
CA ASP A 18 -5.15 6.25 -4.50
C ASP A 18 -4.57 5.62 -3.23
N VAL A 19 -3.47 6.20 -2.74
CA VAL A 19 -2.85 5.84 -1.45
C VAL A 19 -3.43 6.73 -0.34
N SER A 20 -4.75 6.72 -0.21
CA SER A 20 -5.52 7.52 0.75
C SER A 20 -5.91 6.72 2.00
N SER A 21 -6.35 7.39 3.06
CA SER A 21 -6.83 6.76 4.30
C SER A 21 -8.11 5.93 4.11
N GLU A 22 -8.88 6.20 3.06
CA GLU A 22 -10.07 5.42 2.68
C GLU A 22 -9.72 4.14 1.91
N ALA A 23 -8.70 4.21 1.05
CA ALA A 23 -8.30 3.09 0.19
C ALA A 23 -7.24 2.17 0.82
N LEU A 24 -6.36 2.71 1.67
CA LEU A 24 -5.25 1.99 2.28
C LEU A 24 -5.03 2.42 3.74
N PRO A 25 -5.00 1.49 4.72
CA PRO A 25 -5.18 0.04 4.58
C PRO A 25 -6.62 -0.35 4.18
N GLN A 26 -6.78 -1.51 3.54
CA GLN A 26 -8.11 -2.04 3.20
C GLN A 26 -8.87 -2.45 4.46
N ARG A 27 -9.56 -1.49 5.08
CA ARG A 27 -10.18 -1.64 6.42
C ARG A 27 -11.16 -2.81 6.55
N TYR A 28 -11.79 -3.24 5.44
CA TYR A 28 -12.68 -4.39 5.47
C TYR A 28 -11.95 -5.70 5.82
N LEU A 29 -10.65 -5.82 5.50
CA LEU A 29 -9.80 -6.97 5.86
C LEU A 29 -9.46 -7.00 7.36
N LEU A 30 -9.58 -5.87 8.05
CA LEU A 30 -9.30 -5.75 9.48
C LEU A 30 -10.53 -6.01 10.35
N LYS A 31 -11.72 -6.08 9.75
CA LYS A 31 -12.99 -6.13 10.47
C LYS A 31 -13.16 -7.48 11.20
N GLY A 32 -13.33 -7.41 12.52
CA GLY A 32 -13.58 -8.59 13.36
C GLY A 32 -12.33 -9.37 13.79
N LEU A 33 -11.13 -8.87 13.44
CA LEU A 33 -9.87 -9.43 13.91
C LEU A 33 -9.64 -9.08 15.38
N ALA A 34 -8.98 -9.99 16.11
CA ALA A 34 -8.42 -9.65 17.41
C ALA A 34 -7.31 -8.59 17.25
N PRO A 35 -7.01 -7.79 18.30
CA PRO A 35 -6.03 -6.70 18.19
C PRO A 35 -4.67 -7.13 17.60
N ALA A 36 -4.12 -8.26 18.05
CA ALA A 36 -2.84 -8.78 17.55
C ALA A 36 -2.91 -9.17 16.06
N GLU A 37 -4.03 -9.73 15.61
CA GLU A 37 -4.23 -10.10 14.21
C GLU A 37 -4.42 -8.86 13.32
N ALA A 38 -5.06 -7.81 13.85
CA ALA A 38 -5.22 -6.53 13.18
C ALA A 38 -3.86 -5.83 12.98
N ASP A 39 -3.00 -5.84 14.00
CA ASP A 39 -1.64 -5.29 13.91
C ASP A 39 -0.81 -6.04 12.85
N GLU A 40 -0.90 -7.38 12.83
CA GLU A 40 -0.24 -8.19 11.81
C GLU A 40 -0.77 -7.89 10.40
N ALA A 41 -2.09 -7.75 10.25
CA ALA A 41 -2.70 -7.39 8.97
C ALA A 41 -2.27 -5.99 8.49
N LEU A 42 -2.18 -5.02 9.39
CA LEU A 42 -1.64 -3.68 9.09
C LEU A 42 -0.16 -3.75 8.65
N GLN A 43 0.64 -4.60 9.28
CA GLN A 43 2.03 -4.81 8.84
C GLN A 43 2.12 -5.44 7.45
N ARG A 44 1.20 -6.35 7.11
CA ARG A 44 1.11 -6.92 5.75
C ARG A 44 0.73 -5.87 4.70
N GLU A 45 -0.21 -4.98 5.00
CA GLU A 45 -0.57 -3.86 4.11
C GLU A 45 0.63 -2.90 3.90
N ARG A 46 1.38 -2.60 4.97
CA ARG A 46 2.61 -1.79 4.89
C ARG A 46 3.69 -2.45 4.04
N ALA A 47 3.89 -3.76 4.21
CA ALA A 47 4.83 -4.52 3.40
C ALA A 47 4.42 -4.54 1.92
N LEU A 48 3.11 -4.65 1.62
CA LEU A 48 2.60 -4.59 0.25
C LEU A 48 2.86 -3.23 -0.40
N LEU A 49 2.60 -2.13 0.32
CA LEU A 49 2.89 -0.78 -0.15
C LEU A 49 4.39 -0.61 -0.46
N TYR A 50 5.26 -1.09 0.44
CA TYR A 50 6.71 -1.09 0.22
C TYR A 50 7.12 -1.90 -1.01
N VAL A 51 6.59 -3.11 -1.16
CA VAL A 51 6.87 -3.96 -2.32
C VAL A 51 6.44 -3.26 -3.60
N ALA A 52 5.25 -2.66 -3.64
CA ALA A 52 4.75 -1.95 -4.81
C ALA A 52 5.58 -0.69 -5.13
N ALA A 53 5.93 0.10 -4.12
CA ALA A 53 6.78 1.28 -4.27
C ALA A 53 8.17 0.95 -4.81
N SER A 54 8.80 -0.12 -4.28
CA SER A 54 10.11 -0.61 -4.72
C SER A 54 10.13 -1.23 -6.12
N ARG A 55 8.98 -1.30 -6.81
CA ARG A 55 8.95 -1.68 -8.24
C ARG A 55 9.38 -0.55 -9.17
N ALA A 56 9.39 0.69 -8.68
CA ALA A 56 9.89 1.85 -9.42
C ALA A 56 11.41 1.85 -9.44
N ARG A 57 12.00 1.88 -10.64
CA ARG A 57 13.44 2.05 -10.82
C ARG A 57 13.84 3.52 -10.84
N ASP A 58 13.11 4.35 -11.59
CA ASP A 58 13.51 5.73 -11.84
C ASP A 58 12.54 6.71 -11.16
N VAL A 59 11.23 6.56 -11.37
CA VAL A 59 10.21 7.46 -10.84
C VAL A 59 9.08 6.69 -10.18
N LEU A 60 8.79 7.06 -8.93
CA LEU A 60 7.59 6.67 -8.22
C LEU A 60 6.68 7.89 -8.06
N LEU A 61 5.46 7.82 -8.60
CA LEU A 61 4.40 8.78 -8.31
C LEU A 61 3.39 8.14 -7.36
N VAL A 62 3.14 8.79 -6.24
CA VAL A 62 2.09 8.41 -5.29
C VAL A 62 0.95 9.42 -5.40
N ARG A 63 -0.23 8.96 -5.77
CA ARG A 63 -1.41 9.82 -5.89
C ARG A 63 -2.36 9.54 -4.74
N VAL A 64 -2.73 10.60 -4.02
CA VAL A 64 -3.66 10.57 -2.89
C VAL A 64 -4.97 11.24 -3.30
N VAL A 65 -6.09 10.72 -2.82
CA VAL A 65 -7.41 11.38 -2.85
C VAL A 65 -7.79 11.73 -1.43
N GLY A 66 -8.13 12.99 -1.16
CA GLY A 66 -8.48 13.41 0.20
C GLY A 66 -7.28 13.28 1.15
N GLU A 67 -7.45 12.54 2.24
CA GLU A 67 -6.41 12.36 3.26
C GLU A 67 -5.44 11.24 2.89
N ALA A 68 -4.15 11.49 3.15
CA ALA A 68 -3.09 10.50 2.96
C ALA A 68 -3.31 9.25 3.82
N SER A 69 -2.97 8.09 3.28
CA SER A 69 -2.92 6.85 4.06
C SER A 69 -1.97 7.01 5.24
N GLU A 70 -2.38 6.51 6.41
CA GLU A 70 -1.53 6.41 7.61
C GLU A 70 -0.30 5.49 7.41
N LEU A 71 -0.26 4.73 6.31
CA LEU A 71 0.87 3.88 5.96
C LEU A 71 1.98 4.64 5.22
N LEU A 72 1.72 5.87 4.75
CA LEU A 72 2.75 6.71 4.15
C LEU A 72 3.72 7.22 5.23
N PRO A 73 5.01 7.44 4.87
CA PRO A 73 5.97 8.03 5.79
C PRO A 73 5.60 9.48 6.12
N VAL A 74 5.85 9.89 7.36
CA VAL A 74 5.73 11.27 7.86
C VAL A 74 6.94 12.12 7.53
#